data_AF-A0A4U1CS03-F1
#
_entry.id   AF-A0A4U1CS03-F1
#
_cell.length_a   1.000
_cell.length_b   1.000
_cell.length_c   1.000
_cell.angle_alpha   90.00
_cell.angle_beta   90.00
_cell.angle_gamma   90.00
#
_symmetry.space_group_name_H-M   'P 1'
#
loop_
_entity.id
_entity.type
_entity.pdbx_description
1 polymer ?
#
loop_
_entity_poly.entity_id
_entity_poly.type
_entity_poly.pdbx_seq_one_letter_code
_entity_poly.pdbx_strand_id
1 'polypeptide(L)'
;MNWTLSNHCLAFLLLLSSFSLAQSKKLPKNVKQAVAYLELECPDSLKALIKQTEPNELKKLVYPTGKSFKVLFDWLYGDDESPKLINYIESRGINNYQKELILTAFRNHILSNHITEKEVFISYKQQERKLEAENAIRYSTDSLNGVYIPKDLEECFLQINSFWPDSTRNNVRQWAEDIFGARAHLGFGMWVRNNWGLWGGSRLSAYFNNLGIDHPDEMSGVILTSYHRKLNNKSIDLQQQLEAIRESHKNADSIALKQKKERYESYKLGDTLLFRYKHGFVSEKQEDLYDDDDCIAKGIVTAKNEKDFLIKVKVIKSCDPKGIIYYDNENLMIFNQKTKVMEKPKKRLILRIKLGKEYWSSYLDWDNL
;
A
#
# COMPACT_ATOMS: atom_id res chain seq x y z
N MET A 1 -9.30 -32.76 71.89
CA MET A 1 -9.97 -32.35 70.63
C MET A 1 -10.12 -30.83 70.65
N ASN A 2 -9.87 -30.20 69.50
CA ASN A 2 -10.00 -28.78 69.17
C ASN A 2 -8.82 -27.82 69.46
N TRP A 3 -7.97 -27.75 68.43
CA TRP A 3 -7.30 -26.59 67.81
C TRP A 3 -7.55 -25.18 68.35
N THR A 4 -6.47 -24.40 68.51
CA THR A 4 -6.29 -23.11 67.81
C THR A 4 -4.79 -22.89 67.53
N LEU A 5 -4.43 -22.82 66.25
CA LEU A 5 -3.09 -22.48 65.77
C LEU A 5 -3.10 -21.00 65.35
N SER A 6 -2.19 -20.22 65.93
CA SER A 6 -1.99 -18.80 65.64
C SER A 6 -1.12 -18.62 64.41
N ASN A 7 -1.62 -17.82 63.47
CA ASN A 7 -0.96 -17.26 62.29
C ASN A 7 0.44 -16.73 62.56
N HIS A 8 1.44 -17.13 61.76
CA HIS A 8 2.59 -16.29 61.41
C HIS A 8 2.82 -16.42 59.89
N CYS A 9 2.54 -15.33 59.17
CA CYS A 9 2.86 -15.15 57.76
C CYS A 9 4.38 -15.07 57.57
N LEU A 10 4.98 -16.03 56.87
CA LEU A 10 6.25 -15.83 56.19
C LEU A 10 5.97 -15.34 54.76
N ALA A 11 6.14 -14.03 54.54
CA ALA A 11 6.17 -13.46 53.20
C ALA A 11 7.58 -13.67 52.59
N PHE A 12 7.70 -14.66 51.71
CA PHE A 12 8.88 -14.86 50.88
C PHE A 12 8.76 -13.96 49.64
N LEU A 13 9.45 -12.82 49.64
CA LEU A 13 9.57 -11.93 48.49
C LEU A 13 10.62 -12.49 47.52
N LEU A 14 10.17 -13.28 46.54
CA LEU A 14 10.97 -13.66 45.38
C LEU A 14 11.04 -12.48 44.41
N LEU A 15 12.13 -11.72 44.49
CA LEU A 15 12.54 -10.78 43.45
C LEU A 15 13.02 -11.57 42.23
N LEU A 16 12.09 -11.95 41.35
CA LEU A 16 12.43 -12.39 40.00
C LEU A 16 12.76 -11.13 39.19
N SER A 17 14.06 -10.87 39.02
CA SER A 17 14.57 -9.93 38.03
C SER A 17 14.10 -10.38 36.63
N SER A 18 13.12 -9.67 36.07
CA SER A 18 12.80 -9.75 34.65
C SER A 18 13.96 -9.15 33.86
N PHE A 19 14.90 -9.99 33.45
CA PHE A 19 15.74 -9.69 32.30
C PHE A 19 14.82 -9.56 31.08
N SER A 20 14.41 -8.33 30.76
CA SER A 20 13.93 -8.02 29.41
C SER A 20 15.14 -8.02 28.49
N LEU A 21 15.58 -9.20 28.07
CA LEU A 21 16.36 -9.30 26.84
C LEU A 21 15.48 -8.73 25.74
N ALA A 22 15.80 -7.54 25.27
CA ALA A 22 15.37 -7.06 23.97
C ALA A 22 15.86 -8.10 22.94
N GLN A 23 15.03 -9.10 22.66
CA GLN A 23 15.29 -10.03 21.57
C GLN A 23 15.14 -9.20 20.30
N SER A 24 16.26 -8.85 19.65
CA SER A 24 16.22 -8.39 18.27
C SER A 24 15.42 -9.42 17.48
N LYS A 25 14.24 -9.06 16.99
CA LYS A 25 13.36 -9.96 16.24
C LYS A 25 14.16 -10.53 15.07
N LYS A 26 14.46 -11.83 15.11
CA LYS A 26 15.32 -12.45 14.10
C LYS A 26 14.54 -12.55 12.80
N LEU A 27 14.96 -11.81 11.79
CA LEU A 27 14.34 -11.86 10.46
C LEU A 27 14.81 -13.08 9.67
N PRO A 28 13.89 -13.79 8.98
CA PRO A 28 14.24 -14.97 8.20
C PRO A 28 15.10 -14.57 6.99
N LYS A 29 16.11 -15.37 6.64
CA LYS A 29 17.00 -15.08 5.49
C LYS A 29 16.66 -15.88 4.24
N ASN A 30 15.81 -16.90 4.38
CA ASN A 30 15.37 -17.80 3.31
C ASN A 30 14.07 -18.51 3.72
N VAL A 31 13.47 -19.24 2.78
CA VAL A 31 12.17 -19.90 2.99
C VAL A 31 12.22 -20.92 4.13
N LYS A 32 13.33 -21.68 4.29
CA LYS A 32 13.47 -22.63 5.41
C LYS A 32 13.43 -21.93 6.77
N GLN A 33 14.12 -20.79 6.91
CA GLN A 33 14.07 -20.00 8.14
C GLN A 33 12.70 -19.38 8.36
N ALA A 34 12.05 -18.87 7.31
CA ALA A 34 10.70 -18.35 7.40
C ALA A 34 9.73 -19.44 7.92
N VAL A 35 9.77 -20.65 7.33
CA VAL A 35 8.96 -21.79 7.77
C VAL A 35 9.27 -22.18 9.22
N ALA A 36 10.54 -22.21 9.63
CA ALA A 36 10.92 -22.54 11.00
C ALA A 36 10.43 -21.50 12.02
N TYR A 37 10.46 -20.20 11.67
CA TYR A 37 9.96 -19.14 12.53
C TYR A 37 8.44 -19.18 12.60
N LEU A 38 7.75 -19.43 11.48
CA LEU A 38 6.30 -19.65 11.49
C LEU A 38 5.92 -20.89 12.31
N GLU A 39 6.70 -21.96 12.28
CA GLU A 39 6.43 -23.13 13.11
C GLU A 39 6.52 -22.81 14.61
N LEU A 40 7.43 -21.92 15.01
CA LEU A 40 7.58 -21.51 16.40
C LEU A 40 6.53 -20.49 16.85
N GLU A 41 6.20 -19.52 15.99
CA GLU A 41 5.44 -18.33 16.37
C GLU A 41 3.96 -18.37 15.94
N CYS A 42 3.59 -19.20 14.95
CA CYS A 42 2.21 -19.29 14.49
C CYS A 42 1.35 -20.05 15.52
N PRO A 43 0.24 -19.45 16.02
CA PRO A 43 -0.66 -20.12 16.94
C PRO A 43 -1.25 -21.42 16.37
N ASP A 44 -1.48 -22.42 17.22
CA ASP A 44 -2.03 -23.72 16.79
C ASP A 44 -3.39 -23.62 16.10
N SER A 45 -4.24 -22.69 16.55
CA SER A 45 -5.53 -22.41 15.90
C SER A 45 -5.36 -21.99 14.44
N LEU A 46 -4.33 -21.21 14.16
CA LEU A 46 -4.04 -20.71 12.82
C LEU A 46 -3.32 -21.76 11.97
N LYS A 47 -2.44 -22.58 12.57
CA LYS A 47 -1.88 -23.77 11.92
C LYS A 47 -2.99 -24.73 11.49
N ALA A 48 -3.98 -24.98 12.35
CA ALA A 48 -5.13 -25.82 12.05
C ALA A 48 -5.95 -25.25 10.88
N LEU A 49 -6.19 -23.94 10.87
CA LEU A 49 -6.87 -23.26 9.76
C LEU A 49 -6.11 -23.44 8.43
N ILE A 50 -4.79 -23.26 8.43
CA ILE A 50 -3.95 -23.43 7.23
C ILE A 50 -4.00 -24.87 6.70
N LYS A 51 -3.98 -25.87 7.59
CA LYS A 51 -4.10 -27.29 7.19
C LYS A 51 -5.42 -27.57 6.47
N GLN A 52 -6.52 -27.02 6.99
CA GLN A 52 -7.87 -27.23 6.47
C GLN A 52 -8.21 -26.37 5.25
N THR A 53 -7.44 -25.31 4.99
CA THR A 53 -7.67 -24.42 3.85
C THR A 53 -7.18 -25.05 2.56
N GLU A 54 -8.03 -25.01 1.52
CA GLU A 54 -7.68 -25.45 0.18
C GLU A 54 -6.51 -24.63 -0.40
N PRO A 55 -5.58 -25.25 -1.16
CA PRO A 55 -4.36 -24.57 -1.62
C PRO A 55 -4.59 -23.24 -2.36
N ASN A 56 -5.64 -23.16 -3.18
CA ASN A 56 -6.01 -21.95 -3.94
C ASN A 56 -6.62 -20.82 -3.07
N GLU A 57 -7.07 -21.16 -1.87
CA GLU A 57 -7.72 -20.25 -0.92
C GLU A 57 -6.75 -19.68 0.12
N LEU A 58 -5.55 -20.27 0.26
CA LEU A 58 -4.53 -19.85 1.23
C LEU A 58 -4.19 -18.36 1.17
N LYS A 59 -4.15 -17.78 -0.04
CA LYS A 59 -3.90 -16.34 -0.24
C LYS A 59 -4.90 -15.43 0.48
N LYS A 60 -6.11 -15.93 0.77
CA LYS A 60 -7.15 -15.17 1.48
C LYS A 60 -6.89 -15.08 2.99
N LEU A 61 -5.96 -15.86 3.52
CA LEU A 61 -5.59 -15.83 4.95
C LEU A 61 -4.57 -14.72 5.26
N VAL A 62 -3.83 -14.24 4.26
CA VAL A 62 -2.70 -13.32 4.43
C VAL A 62 -3.14 -11.87 4.28
N TYR A 63 -2.67 -10.99 5.16
CA TYR A 63 -2.89 -9.55 5.06
C TYR A 63 -2.32 -8.99 3.75
N PRO A 64 -2.96 -8.01 3.08
CA PRO A 64 -4.19 -7.30 3.49
C PRO A 64 -5.50 -8.03 3.15
N THR A 65 -5.45 -9.11 2.36
CA THR A 65 -6.65 -9.86 1.96
C THR A 65 -7.36 -10.53 3.14
N GLY A 66 -6.58 -11.06 4.08
CA GLY A 66 -7.05 -11.67 5.33
C GLY A 66 -6.61 -10.90 6.58
N LYS A 67 -7.20 -11.22 7.73
CA LYS A 67 -6.89 -10.58 9.02
C LYS A 67 -5.85 -11.33 9.86
N SER A 68 -5.46 -12.55 9.46
CA SER A 68 -4.87 -13.52 10.40
C SER A 68 -3.36 -13.73 10.23
N PHE A 69 -2.70 -13.14 9.24
CA PHE A 69 -1.29 -13.42 8.93
C PHE A 69 -0.46 -12.16 8.61
N LYS A 70 -0.41 -11.21 9.55
CA LYS A 70 0.36 -9.96 9.40
C LYS A 70 1.87 -10.20 9.32
N VAL A 71 2.40 -11.21 10.03
CA VAL A 71 3.85 -11.48 10.06
C VAL A 71 4.48 -11.71 8.68
N LEU A 72 3.77 -12.39 7.77
CA LEU A 72 4.25 -12.58 6.38
C LEU A 72 4.25 -11.28 5.59
N PHE A 73 3.26 -10.42 5.83
CA PHE A 73 3.23 -9.10 5.23
C PHE A 73 4.39 -8.25 5.77
N ASP A 74 4.61 -8.25 7.08
CA ASP A 74 5.66 -7.45 7.70
C ASP A 74 7.06 -7.86 7.18
N TRP A 75 7.34 -9.16 7.05
CA TRP A 75 8.61 -9.65 6.48
C TRP A 75 8.86 -9.28 5.02
N LEU A 76 7.81 -8.99 4.24
CA LEU A 76 7.92 -8.74 2.80
C LEU A 76 7.68 -7.28 2.42
N TYR A 77 6.95 -6.52 3.23
CA TYR A 77 6.43 -5.20 2.86
C TYR A 77 6.25 -4.22 4.04
N GLY A 78 6.49 -4.64 5.28
CA GLY A 78 6.23 -3.82 6.47
C GLY A 78 7.48 -3.40 7.22
N ASP A 79 7.30 -2.95 8.46
CA ASP A 79 8.36 -2.36 9.29
C ASP A 79 9.49 -3.37 9.61
N ASP A 80 9.15 -4.66 9.63
CA ASP A 80 10.06 -5.79 9.85
C ASP A 80 10.49 -6.47 8.52
N GLU A 81 10.65 -5.72 7.45
CA GLU A 81 11.03 -6.25 6.13
C GLU A 81 12.35 -7.04 6.22
N SER A 82 12.40 -8.21 5.58
CA SER A 82 13.63 -8.98 5.43
C SER A 82 14.16 -8.94 3.99
N PRO A 83 15.05 -7.97 3.67
CA PRO A 83 15.72 -7.92 2.36
C PRO A 83 16.44 -9.21 1.99
N LYS A 84 16.93 -9.98 2.98
CA LYS A 84 17.61 -11.26 2.71
C LYS A 84 16.64 -12.33 2.21
N LEU A 85 15.46 -12.43 2.82
CA LEU A 85 14.41 -13.34 2.37
C LEU A 85 13.90 -12.94 0.98
N ILE A 86 13.62 -11.65 0.77
CA ILE A 86 13.14 -11.11 -0.50
C ILE A 86 14.13 -11.42 -1.61
N ASN A 87 15.40 -11.00 -1.46
CA ASN A 87 16.46 -11.28 -2.44
C ASN A 87 16.67 -12.79 -2.66
N TYR A 88 16.52 -13.61 -1.62
CA TYR A 88 16.61 -15.07 -1.75
C TYR A 88 15.51 -15.63 -2.67
N ILE A 89 14.28 -15.13 -2.56
CA ILE A 89 13.14 -15.57 -3.37
C ILE A 89 13.23 -15.00 -4.80
N GLU A 90 13.54 -13.72 -4.94
CA GLU A 90 13.64 -13.02 -6.24
C GLU A 90 14.80 -13.52 -7.10
N SER A 91 15.97 -13.78 -6.51
CA SER A 91 17.11 -14.41 -7.22
C SER A 91 16.80 -15.81 -7.75
N ARG A 92 15.69 -16.42 -7.29
CA ARG A 92 15.15 -17.69 -7.78
C ARG A 92 13.95 -17.47 -8.70
N GLY A 93 13.71 -16.26 -9.19
CA GLY A 93 12.72 -15.97 -10.23
C GLY A 93 11.28 -15.93 -9.73
N ILE A 94 11.05 -15.59 -8.45
CA ILE A 94 9.71 -15.37 -7.89
C ILE A 94 9.63 -13.94 -7.39
N ASN A 95 8.77 -13.13 -8.02
CA ASN A 95 8.60 -11.71 -7.72
C ASN A 95 7.19 -11.42 -7.20
N ASN A 96 6.16 -12.01 -7.82
CA ASN A 96 4.76 -11.68 -7.59
C ASN A 96 4.09 -12.58 -6.54
N TYR A 97 4.63 -13.78 -6.32
CA TYR A 97 3.99 -14.81 -5.48
C TYR A 97 4.76 -15.13 -4.20
N GLN A 98 5.55 -14.18 -3.66
CA GLN A 98 6.46 -14.45 -2.54
C GLN A 98 5.72 -14.91 -1.27
N LYS A 99 4.61 -14.26 -0.92
CA LYS A 99 3.80 -14.59 0.27
C LYS A 99 3.11 -15.95 0.12
N GLU A 100 2.55 -16.23 -1.06
CA GLU A 100 1.90 -17.51 -1.38
C GLU A 100 2.92 -18.65 -1.37
N LEU A 101 4.13 -18.40 -1.88
CA LEU A 101 5.24 -19.34 -1.84
C LEU A 101 5.60 -19.73 -0.40
N ILE A 102 5.80 -18.75 0.48
CA ILE A 102 6.17 -19.03 1.88
C ILE A 102 5.02 -19.75 2.60
N LEU A 103 3.78 -19.29 2.41
CA LEU A 103 2.62 -19.91 3.06
C LEU A 103 2.39 -21.35 2.58
N THR A 104 2.61 -21.62 1.29
CA THR A 104 2.52 -22.98 0.74
C THR A 104 3.63 -23.86 1.32
N ALA A 105 4.87 -23.35 1.40
CA ALA A 105 5.97 -24.09 2.02
C ALA A 105 5.69 -24.41 3.50
N PHE A 106 5.13 -23.44 4.24
CA PHE A 106 4.72 -23.65 5.62
C PHE A 106 3.61 -24.68 5.76
N ARG A 107 2.56 -24.59 4.93
CA ARG A 107 1.48 -25.59 4.89
C ARG A 107 2.00 -26.99 4.61
N ASN A 108 2.88 -27.13 3.62
CA ASN A 108 3.46 -28.42 3.29
C ASN A 108 4.25 -28.99 4.47
N HIS A 109 5.05 -28.14 5.14
CA HIS A 109 5.81 -28.53 6.32
C HIS A 109 4.91 -29.05 7.45
N ILE A 110 3.82 -28.36 7.79
CA ILE A 110 2.93 -28.79 8.88
C ILE A 110 2.07 -30.02 8.54
N LEU A 111 1.94 -30.39 7.26
CA LEU A 111 1.21 -31.57 6.81
C LEU A 111 2.10 -32.82 6.73
N SER A 112 3.35 -32.67 6.27
CA SER A 112 4.24 -33.81 5.97
C SER A 112 5.51 -33.85 6.81
N ASN A 113 5.72 -32.88 7.71
CA ASN A 113 6.95 -32.67 8.47
C ASN A 113 8.22 -32.49 7.58
N HIS A 114 8.04 -32.20 6.29
CA HIS A 114 9.12 -32.00 5.32
C HIS A 114 8.95 -30.68 4.57
N ILE A 115 10.04 -29.93 4.42
CA ILE A 115 10.05 -28.68 3.66
C ILE A 115 10.27 -29.02 2.17
N THR A 116 9.21 -28.92 1.37
CA THR A 116 9.25 -29.18 -0.09
C THR A 116 9.68 -27.96 -0.90
N GLU A 117 10.68 -27.23 -0.42
CA GLU A 117 11.09 -25.91 -0.97
C GLU A 117 11.28 -25.95 -2.50
N LYS A 118 12.02 -26.96 -3.01
CA LYS A 118 12.28 -27.11 -4.45
C LYS A 118 10.98 -27.21 -5.27
N GLU A 119 10.04 -28.01 -4.82
CA GLU A 119 8.75 -28.24 -5.51
C GLU A 119 7.88 -26.99 -5.50
N VAL A 120 7.85 -26.29 -4.35
CA VAL A 120 7.12 -25.04 -4.21
C VAL A 120 7.69 -23.98 -5.16
N PHE A 121 9.02 -23.81 -5.22
CA PHE A 121 9.65 -22.90 -6.17
C PHE A 121 9.36 -23.27 -7.63
N ILE A 122 9.35 -24.56 -7.99
CA ILE A 122 9.01 -25.00 -9.36
C ILE A 122 7.58 -24.60 -9.72
N SER A 123 6.62 -24.84 -8.81
CA SER A 123 5.22 -24.48 -9.02
C SER A 123 5.03 -22.98 -9.21
N TYR A 124 5.59 -22.15 -8.33
CA TYR A 124 5.44 -20.70 -8.45
C TYR A 124 6.21 -20.11 -9.63
N LYS A 125 7.34 -20.70 -10.06
CA LYS A 125 8.00 -20.30 -11.31
C LYS A 125 7.13 -20.53 -12.54
N GLN A 126 6.27 -21.54 -12.51
CA GLN A 126 5.30 -21.77 -13.58
C GLN A 126 4.21 -20.69 -13.55
N GLN A 127 3.77 -20.28 -12.37
CA GLN A 127 2.80 -19.19 -12.21
C GLN A 127 3.38 -17.84 -12.66
N GLU A 128 4.63 -17.53 -12.32
CA GLU A 128 5.34 -16.32 -12.82
C GLU A 128 5.38 -16.29 -14.34
N ARG A 129 5.78 -17.38 -14.98
CA ARG A 129 5.81 -17.48 -16.45
C ARG A 129 4.42 -17.32 -17.08
N LYS A 130 3.38 -17.85 -16.44
CA LYS A 130 2.00 -17.67 -16.89
C LYS A 130 1.59 -16.20 -16.77
N LEU A 131 1.91 -15.55 -15.65
CA LEU A 131 1.63 -14.14 -15.42
C LEU A 131 2.37 -13.24 -16.43
N GLU A 132 3.65 -13.51 -16.68
CA GLU A 132 4.44 -12.80 -17.68
C GLU A 132 3.85 -12.94 -19.09
N ALA A 133 3.49 -14.16 -19.49
CA ALA A 133 2.86 -14.42 -20.78
C ALA A 133 1.50 -13.71 -20.93
N GLU A 134 0.68 -13.71 -19.89
CA GLU A 134 -0.61 -13.01 -19.88
C GLU A 134 -0.42 -11.49 -19.92
N ASN A 135 0.51 -10.95 -19.13
CA ASN A 135 0.83 -9.52 -19.12
C ASN A 135 1.32 -9.04 -20.49
N ALA A 136 2.07 -9.86 -21.23
CA ALA A 136 2.58 -9.53 -22.56
C ALA A 136 1.47 -9.30 -23.60
N ILE A 137 0.31 -9.93 -23.42
CA ILE A 137 -0.81 -9.86 -24.36
C ILE A 137 -2.05 -9.13 -23.80
N ARG A 138 -1.97 -8.58 -22.58
CA ARG A 138 -3.17 -8.13 -21.85
C ARG A 138 -3.97 -7.02 -22.53
N TYR A 139 -3.32 -6.23 -23.38
CA TYR A 139 -3.94 -5.12 -24.11
C TYR A 139 -4.58 -5.55 -25.44
N SER A 140 -4.43 -6.81 -25.86
CA SER A 140 -4.99 -7.33 -27.11
C SER A 140 -5.85 -8.58 -26.92
N THR A 141 -5.60 -9.37 -25.88
CA THR A 141 -6.39 -10.57 -25.57
C THR A 141 -7.83 -10.24 -25.23
N ASP A 142 -8.75 -11.15 -25.58
CA ASP A 142 -10.17 -11.03 -25.23
C ASP A 142 -10.51 -11.50 -23.83
N SER A 143 -9.57 -12.17 -23.16
CA SER A 143 -9.78 -12.77 -21.86
C SER A 143 -8.54 -12.64 -20.99
N LEU A 144 -8.75 -12.33 -19.70
CA LEU A 144 -7.72 -12.30 -18.66
C LEU A 144 -8.20 -13.12 -17.47
N ASN A 145 -7.36 -13.99 -16.92
CA ASN A 145 -7.73 -14.87 -15.80
C ASN A 145 -9.07 -15.64 -15.97
N GLY A 146 -9.41 -16.01 -17.22
CA GLY A 146 -10.67 -16.70 -17.53
C GLY A 146 -11.91 -15.79 -17.58
N VAL A 147 -11.73 -14.47 -17.49
CA VAL A 147 -12.80 -13.47 -17.62
C VAL A 147 -12.68 -12.79 -18.98
N TYR A 148 -13.78 -12.73 -19.72
CA TYR A 148 -13.86 -11.94 -20.95
C TYR A 148 -13.75 -10.44 -20.65
N ILE A 149 -12.90 -9.75 -21.39
CA ILE A 149 -12.61 -8.33 -21.24
C ILE A 149 -13.29 -7.58 -22.38
N PRO A 150 -14.28 -6.71 -22.16
CA PRO A 150 -14.86 -5.90 -23.24
C PRO A 150 -13.80 -5.07 -23.98
N LYS A 151 -13.92 -4.87 -25.30
CA LYS A 151 -13.00 -3.96 -26.03
C LYS A 151 -13.45 -2.49 -26.03
N ASP A 152 -14.73 -2.24 -25.77
CA ASP A 152 -15.38 -0.93 -25.80
C ASP A 152 -16.67 -0.92 -24.94
N LEU A 153 -17.37 0.21 -24.90
CA LEU A 153 -18.60 0.38 -24.13
C LEU A 153 -19.75 -0.53 -24.58
N GLU A 154 -19.90 -0.79 -25.87
CA GLU A 154 -21.01 -1.64 -26.34
C GLU A 154 -20.79 -3.09 -25.91
N GLU A 155 -19.56 -3.60 -25.97
CA GLU A 155 -19.23 -4.91 -25.40
C GLU A 155 -19.41 -4.93 -23.88
N CYS A 156 -19.14 -3.84 -23.16
CA CYS A 156 -19.46 -3.76 -21.73
C CYS A 156 -20.95 -4.01 -21.49
N PHE A 157 -21.82 -3.38 -22.27
CA PHE A 157 -23.28 -3.52 -22.11
C PHE A 157 -23.74 -4.95 -22.42
N LEU A 158 -23.19 -5.57 -23.46
CA LEU A 158 -23.46 -6.96 -23.81
C LEU A 158 -23.05 -7.91 -22.69
N GLN A 159 -21.87 -7.70 -22.08
CA GLN A 159 -21.43 -8.49 -20.95
C GLN A 159 -22.33 -8.29 -19.74
N ILE A 160 -22.66 -7.06 -19.37
CA ILE A 160 -23.57 -6.81 -18.23
C ILE A 160 -24.92 -7.50 -18.45
N ASN A 161 -25.47 -7.44 -19.67
CA ASN A 161 -26.73 -8.10 -19.99
C ASN A 161 -26.66 -9.63 -19.96
N SER A 162 -25.47 -10.22 -20.13
CA SER A 162 -25.32 -11.69 -20.15
C SER A 162 -25.45 -12.29 -18.74
N PHE A 163 -25.05 -11.55 -17.70
CA PHE A 163 -25.05 -12.05 -16.32
C PHE A 163 -26.00 -11.30 -15.37
N TRP A 164 -26.52 -10.11 -15.71
CA TRP A 164 -27.60 -9.48 -14.94
C TRP A 164 -28.96 -9.99 -15.38
N PRO A 165 -29.80 -10.54 -14.48
CA PRO A 165 -31.17 -10.90 -14.83
C PRO A 165 -32.02 -9.65 -15.10
N ASP A 166 -33.17 -9.83 -15.78
CA ASP A 166 -34.12 -8.75 -16.07
C ASP A 166 -34.58 -8.01 -14.82
N SER A 167 -34.76 -8.71 -13.70
CA SER A 167 -35.13 -8.10 -12.42
C SER A 167 -34.11 -7.05 -11.97
N THR A 168 -32.81 -7.37 -12.05
CA THR A 168 -31.73 -6.44 -11.73
C THR A 168 -31.73 -5.24 -12.68
N ARG A 169 -31.84 -5.49 -13.99
CA ARG A 169 -31.89 -4.41 -14.99
C ARG A 169 -33.11 -3.49 -14.81
N ASN A 170 -34.26 -4.06 -14.46
CA ASN A 170 -35.48 -3.31 -14.19
C ASN A 170 -35.34 -2.43 -12.94
N ASN A 171 -34.73 -2.95 -11.87
CA ASN A 171 -34.43 -2.16 -10.67
C ASN A 171 -33.49 -0.99 -10.98
N VAL A 172 -32.41 -1.25 -11.73
CA VAL A 172 -31.44 -0.22 -12.14
C VAL A 172 -32.10 0.84 -13.01
N ARG A 173 -32.98 0.44 -13.95
CA ARG A 173 -33.72 1.37 -14.82
C ARG A 173 -34.57 2.37 -14.01
N GLN A 174 -35.15 1.93 -12.90
CA GLN A 174 -36.02 2.76 -12.05
C GLN A 174 -35.26 3.73 -11.14
N TRP A 175 -33.98 3.52 -10.90
CA TRP A 175 -33.18 4.44 -10.09
C TRP A 175 -32.81 5.69 -10.90
N ALA A 176 -32.67 6.82 -10.21
CA ALA A 176 -32.00 7.98 -10.77
C ALA A 176 -30.53 7.63 -11.10
N GLU A 177 -29.98 8.28 -12.13
CA GLU A 177 -28.64 7.97 -12.67
C GLU A 177 -27.54 8.12 -11.61
N ASP A 178 -27.59 9.21 -10.84
CA ASP A 178 -26.68 9.51 -9.73
C ASP A 178 -26.79 8.49 -8.59
N ILE A 179 -28.01 8.09 -8.25
CA ILE A 179 -28.28 7.08 -7.23
C ILE A 179 -27.75 5.72 -7.67
N PHE A 180 -27.93 5.34 -8.94
CA PHE A 180 -27.34 4.11 -9.47
C PHE A 180 -25.81 4.15 -9.41
N GLY A 181 -25.20 5.24 -9.90
CA GLY A 181 -23.75 5.43 -9.87
C GLY A 181 -23.18 5.26 -8.45
N ALA A 182 -23.76 5.95 -7.46
CA ALA A 182 -23.34 5.87 -6.07
C ALA A 182 -23.49 4.45 -5.47
N ARG A 183 -24.63 3.79 -5.71
CA ARG A 183 -24.90 2.43 -5.20
C ARG A 183 -24.00 1.38 -5.83
N ALA A 184 -23.71 1.51 -7.12
CA ALA A 184 -22.89 0.56 -7.85
C ALA A 184 -21.39 0.75 -7.57
N HIS A 185 -20.94 1.94 -7.19
CA HIS A 185 -19.52 2.32 -7.15
C HIS A 185 -18.60 1.33 -6.41
N LEU A 186 -18.95 0.96 -5.17
CA LEU A 186 -18.19 0.01 -4.34
C LEU A 186 -18.62 -1.45 -4.51
N GLY A 187 -19.77 -1.70 -5.14
CA GLY A 187 -20.25 -3.05 -5.44
C GLY A 187 -19.82 -3.47 -6.85
N PHE A 188 -20.73 -3.30 -7.80
CA PHE A 188 -20.52 -3.71 -9.17
C PHE A 188 -19.41 -2.92 -9.89
N GLY A 189 -19.24 -1.63 -9.61
CA GLY A 189 -18.14 -0.83 -10.14
C GLY A 189 -16.78 -1.40 -9.73
N MET A 190 -16.62 -1.78 -8.47
CA MET A 190 -15.41 -2.45 -7.99
C MET A 190 -15.20 -3.80 -8.67
N TRP A 191 -16.27 -4.57 -8.86
CA TRP A 191 -16.21 -5.81 -9.63
C TRP A 191 -15.72 -5.56 -11.06
N VAL A 192 -16.24 -4.55 -11.75
CA VAL A 192 -15.82 -4.13 -13.10
C VAL A 192 -14.33 -3.80 -13.12
N ARG A 193 -13.86 -2.95 -12.20
CA ARG A 193 -12.45 -2.53 -12.15
C ARG A 193 -11.50 -3.71 -11.98
N ASN A 194 -11.86 -4.66 -11.12
CA ASN A 194 -11.02 -5.80 -10.79
C ASN A 194 -11.07 -6.89 -11.87
N ASN A 195 -12.26 -7.21 -12.39
CA ASN A 195 -12.45 -8.33 -13.31
C ASN A 195 -12.17 -7.96 -14.77
N TRP A 196 -12.39 -6.70 -15.16
CA TRP A 196 -12.03 -6.21 -16.50
C TRP A 196 -10.63 -5.59 -16.56
N GLY A 197 -9.83 -5.78 -15.50
CA GLY A 197 -8.41 -5.44 -15.47
C GLY A 197 -8.11 -3.95 -15.58
N LEU A 198 -8.98 -3.08 -15.08
CA LEU A 198 -8.83 -1.62 -15.26
C LEU A 198 -7.61 -1.06 -14.49
N TRP A 199 -7.28 -1.61 -13.31
CA TRP A 199 -6.09 -1.23 -12.54
C TRP A 199 -4.77 -1.72 -13.15
N GLY A 200 -4.73 -2.98 -13.60
CA GLY A 200 -3.51 -3.63 -14.08
C GLY A 200 -3.25 -3.48 -15.58
N GLY A 201 -4.21 -2.90 -16.31
CA GLY A 201 -4.20 -2.79 -17.76
C GLY A 201 -4.96 -3.91 -18.45
N SER A 202 -5.77 -3.55 -19.44
CA SER A 202 -6.49 -4.47 -20.33
C SER A 202 -6.83 -3.78 -21.65
N ARG A 203 -7.34 -4.53 -22.64
CA ARG A 203 -7.84 -3.89 -23.88
C ARG A 203 -8.93 -2.85 -23.61
N LEU A 204 -9.76 -3.05 -22.57
CA LEU A 204 -10.78 -2.08 -22.16
C LEU A 204 -10.14 -0.83 -21.56
N SER A 205 -9.16 -0.99 -20.68
CA SER A 205 -8.49 0.18 -20.08
C SER A 205 -7.73 0.96 -21.17
N ALA A 206 -7.14 0.29 -22.16
CA ALA A 206 -6.53 0.96 -23.31
C ALA A 206 -7.54 1.78 -24.13
N TYR A 207 -8.76 1.26 -24.32
CA TYR A 207 -9.85 2.03 -24.93
C TYR A 207 -10.14 3.33 -24.16
N PHE A 208 -10.25 3.30 -22.83
CA PHE A 208 -10.44 4.51 -22.03
C PHE A 208 -9.23 5.44 -22.00
N ASN A 209 -8.02 4.89 -21.92
CA ASN A 209 -6.79 5.68 -21.98
C ASN A 209 -6.71 6.49 -23.28
N ASN A 210 -7.13 5.90 -24.41
CA ASN A 210 -7.20 6.60 -25.70
C ASN A 210 -8.25 7.72 -25.72
N LEU A 211 -9.23 7.70 -24.82
CA LEU A 211 -10.20 8.78 -24.61
C LEU A 211 -9.71 9.85 -23.61
N GLY A 212 -8.56 9.63 -22.99
CA GLY A 212 -7.98 10.50 -21.96
C GLY A 212 -8.54 10.25 -20.55
N ILE A 213 -9.07 9.06 -20.28
CA ILE A 213 -9.44 8.61 -18.93
C ILE A 213 -8.47 7.50 -18.52
N ASP A 214 -7.69 7.74 -17.48
CA ASP A 214 -6.65 6.83 -16.99
C ASP A 214 -7.00 6.20 -15.63
N HIS A 215 -7.82 6.85 -14.82
CA HIS A 215 -8.18 6.34 -13.50
C HIS A 215 -9.32 5.30 -13.56
N PRO A 216 -9.15 4.08 -13.02
CA PRO A 216 -10.15 3.01 -13.09
C PRO A 216 -11.52 3.35 -12.49
N ASP A 217 -11.57 4.21 -11.46
CA ASP A 217 -12.85 4.66 -10.91
C ASP A 217 -13.66 5.45 -11.93
N GLU A 218 -13.00 6.30 -12.72
CA GLU A 218 -13.63 7.10 -13.77
C GLU A 218 -14.06 6.23 -14.94
N MET A 219 -13.20 5.30 -15.39
CA MET A 219 -13.54 4.32 -16.41
C MET A 219 -14.82 3.56 -16.03
N SER A 220 -14.86 3.03 -14.80
CA SER A 220 -16.04 2.33 -14.30
C SER A 220 -17.26 3.24 -14.15
N GLY A 221 -17.07 4.51 -13.77
CA GLY A 221 -18.13 5.52 -13.70
C GLY A 221 -18.76 5.78 -15.07
N VAL A 222 -17.95 5.92 -16.13
CA VAL A 222 -18.43 6.10 -17.51
C VAL A 222 -19.19 4.86 -17.99
N ILE A 223 -18.69 3.66 -17.71
CA ILE A 223 -19.38 2.40 -18.04
C ILE A 223 -20.77 2.36 -17.38
N LEU A 224 -20.86 2.62 -16.08
CA LEU A 224 -22.10 2.55 -15.31
C LEU A 224 -23.11 3.60 -15.79
N THR A 225 -22.66 4.85 -15.93
CA THR A 225 -23.50 5.96 -16.41
C THR A 225 -24.04 5.67 -17.81
N SER A 226 -23.16 5.24 -18.72
CA SER A 226 -23.55 4.92 -20.10
C SER A 226 -24.50 3.71 -20.17
N TYR A 227 -24.30 2.70 -19.31
CA TYR A 227 -25.19 1.54 -19.25
C TYR A 227 -26.58 1.93 -18.71
N HIS A 228 -26.67 2.78 -17.69
CA HIS A 228 -27.96 3.28 -17.18
C HIS A 228 -28.72 4.08 -18.25
N ARG A 229 -28.03 4.95 -18.98
CA ARG A 229 -28.59 5.69 -20.12
C ARG A 229 -29.10 4.74 -21.21
N LYS A 230 -28.31 3.72 -21.56
CA LYS A 230 -28.69 2.68 -22.53
C LYS A 230 -29.96 1.93 -22.09
N LEU A 231 -30.07 1.53 -20.82
CA LEU A 231 -31.25 0.85 -20.29
C LEU A 231 -32.52 1.71 -20.36
N ASN A 232 -32.37 3.03 -20.35
CA ASN A 232 -33.45 4.02 -20.39
C ASN A 232 -33.66 4.66 -21.77
N ASN A 233 -33.06 4.10 -22.83
CA ASN A 233 -33.12 4.64 -24.20
C ASN A 233 -32.70 6.12 -24.29
N LYS A 234 -31.76 6.55 -23.44
CA LYS A 234 -31.15 7.89 -23.49
C LYS A 234 -29.85 7.84 -24.28
N SER A 235 -29.48 8.97 -24.88
CA SER A 235 -28.14 9.14 -25.45
C SER A 235 -27.10 8.92 -24.34
N ILE A 236 -25.97 8.28 -24.66
CA ILE A 236 -24.89 8.11 -23.69
C ILE A 236 -24.13 9.43 -23.45
N ASP A 237 -24.13 10.34 -24.42
CA ASP A 237 -23.43 11.64 -24.37
C ASP A 237 -21.98 11.53 -23.87
N LEU A 238 -21.23 10.57 -24.44
CA LEU A 238 -19.87 10.24 -23.99
C LEU A 238 -18.96 11.47 -23.92
N GLN A 239 -18.95 12.33 -24.95
CA GLN A 239 -18.12 13.54 -24.96
C GLN A 239 -18.43 14.49 -23.80
N GLN A 240 -19.69 14.60 -23.40
CA GLN A 240 -20.08 15.41 -22.24
C GLN A 240 -19.54 14.81 -20.93
N GLN A 241 -19.58 13.48 -20.80
CA GLN A 241 -18.99 12.79 -19.64
C GLN A 241 -17.47 13.04 -19.58
N LEU A 242 -16.77 12.94 -20.72
CA LEU A 242 -15.32 13.19 -20.79
C LEU A 242 -14.98 14.63 -20.39
N GLU A 243 -15.74 15.61 -20.87
CA GLU A 243 -15.49 17.02 -20.54
C GLU A 243 -15.75 17.31 -19.06
N ALA A 244 -16.80 16.72 -18.47
CA ALA A 244 -17.07 16.85 -17.04
C ALA A 244 -15.92 16.30 -16.18
N ILE A 245 -15.32 15.16 -16.57
CA ILE A 245 -14.15 14.59 -15.90
C ILE A 245 -12.95 15.54 -16.01
N ARG A 246 -12.64 16.03 -17.21
CA ARG A 246 -11.52 16.98 -17.42
C ARG A 246 -11.69 18.25 -16.62
N GLU A 247 -12.90 18.78 -16.55
CA GLU A 247 -13.22 19.97 -15.77
C GLU A 247 -13.10 19.70 -14.27
N SER A 248 -13.52 18.53 -13.79
CA SER A 248 -13.32 18.10 -12.40
C SER A 248 -11.82 18.07 -12.04
N HIS A 249 -10.97 17.50 -12.91
CA HIS A 249 -9.52 17.48 -12.72
C HIS A 249 -8.92 18.88 -12.65
N LYS A 250 -9.25 19.77 -13.59
CA LYS A 250 -8.78 21.16 -13.55
C LYS A 250 -9.19 21.88 -12.27
N ASN A 251 -10.42 21.66 -11.82
CA ASN A 251 -10.92 22.25 -10.58
C ASN A 251 -10.19 21.69 -9.35
N ALA A 252 -9.97 20.39 -9.28
CA ALA A 252 -9.19 19.75 -8.21
C ALA A 252 -7.75 20.30 -8.16
N ASP A 253 -7.08 20.41 -9.31
CA ASP A 253 -5.73 20.97 -9.41
C ASP A 253 -5.69 22.45 -8.97
N SER A 254 -6.69 23.25 -9.38
CA SER A 254 -6.81 24.65 -9.00
C SER A 254 -7.04 24.82 -7.50
N ILE A 255 -7.90 23.97 -6.89
CA ILE A 255 -8.13 23.92 -5.44
C ILE A 255 -6.84 23.52 -4.71
N ALA A 256 -6.16 22.47 -5.16
CA ALA A 256 -4.91 22.01 -4.57
C ALA A 256 -3.81 23.10 -4.65
N LEU A 257 -3.71 23.81 -5.77
CA LEU A 257 -2.78 24.93 -5.95
C LEU A 257 -3.14 26.11 -5.04
N LYS A 258 -4.42 26.45 -4.92
CA LYS A 258 -4.89 27.50 -4.01
C LYS A 258 -4.55 27.16 -2.56
N GLN A 259 -4.86 25.95 -2.11
CA GLN A 259 -4.51 25.47 -0.76
C GLN A 259 -2.99 25.45 -0.54
N LYS A 260 -2.21 25.02 -1.53
CA LYS A 260 -0.74 25.06 -1.50
C LYS A 260 -0.24 26.50 -1.31
N LYS A 261 -0.82 27.46 -2.03
CA LYS A 261 -0.47 28.88 -1.94
C LYS A 261 -0.85 29.49 -0.59
N GLU A 262 -2.10 29.31 -0.15
CA GLU A 262 -2.58 29.79 1.16
C GLU A 262 -1.73 29.25 2.31
N ARG A 263 -1.43 27.94 2.29
CA ARG A 263 -0.58 27.32 3.31
C ARG A 263 0.83 27.90 3.26
N TYR A 264 1.43 28.05 2.09
CA TYR A 264 2.75 28.67 1.93
C TYR A 264 2.80 30.14 2.38
N GLU A 265 1.75 30.91 2.12
CA GLU A 265 1.64 32.31 2.53
C GLU A 265 1.53 32.48 4.05
N SER A 266 1.02 31.46 4.76
CA SER A 266 0.92 31.48 6.23
C SER A 266 2.28 31.56 6.95
N TYR A 267 3.37 31.12 6.31
CA TYR A 267 4.72 31.19 6.85
C TYR A 267 5.35 32.55 6.55
N LYS A 268 5.83 33.26 7.57
CA LYS A 268 6.41 34.61 7.48
C LYS A 268 7.89 34.58 7.85
N LEU A 269 8.62 35.60 7.39
CA LEU A 269 10.01 35.79 7.79
C LEU A 269 10.08 35.99 9.30
N GLY A 270 10.98 35.27 9.97
CA GLY A 270 11.12 35.30 11.42
C GLY A 270 10.23 34.32 12.19
N ASP A 271 9.28 33.65 11.53
CA ASP A 271 8.46 32.63 12.19
C ASP A 271 9.36 31.52 12.72
N THR A 272 9.09 31.12 13.97
CA THR A 272 9.69 29.92 14.53
C THR A 272 8.78 28.74 14.21
N LEU A 273 9.35 27.66 13.70
CA LEU A 273 8.64 26.49 13.22
C LEU A 273 9.08 25.23 13.97
N LEU A 274 8.18 24.23 14.01
CA LEU A 274 8.44 22.88 14.51
C LEU A 274 8.75 21.95 13.34
N PHE A 275 9.79 21.14 13.45
CA PHE A 275 10.14 20.18 12.41
C PHE A 275 9.28 18.92 12.49
N ARG A 276 8.78 18.43 11.35
CA ARG A 276 7.84 17.29 11.28
C ARG A 276 8.51 15.92 11.12
N TYR A 277 9.83 15.87 11.02
CA TYR A 277 10.62 14.63 10.86
C TYR A 277 10.13 13.67 9.75
N LYS A 278 9.61 14.20 8.65
CA LYS A 278 9.07 13.41 7.51
C LYS A 278 10.07 12.43 6.88
N HIS A 279 11.37 12.69 7.05
CA HIS A 279 12.45 11.88 6.50
C HIS A 279 13.18 11.07 7.59
N GLY A 280 12.54 10.88 8.75
CA GLY A 280 13.06 10.14 9.88
C GLY A 280 14.00 10.94 10.79
N PHE A 281 14.66 10.19 11.68
CA PHE A 281 15.47 10.72 12.76
C PHE A 281 16.96 10.42 12.57
N VAL A 282 17.84 11.27 13.11
CA VAL A 282 19.31 11.06 13.03
C VAL A 282 19.83 10.02 14.03
N SER A 283 19.01 9.63 15.02
CA SER A 283 19.29 8.64 16.06
C SER A 283 18.00 8.14 16.71
N GLU A 284 18.02 6.92 17.26
CA GLU A 284 16.92 6.35 18.05
C GLU A 284 16.55 7.28 19.23
N LYS A 285 17.56 7.82 19.93
CA LYS A 285 17.32 8.80 21.00
C LYS A 285 16.51 10.03 20.53
N GLN A 286 16.70 10.49 19.30
CA GLN A 286 15.93 11.62 18.78
C GLN A 286 14.46 11.25 18.51
N GLU A 287 14.24 10.02 18.04
CA GLU A 287 12.91 9.43 17.84
C GLU A 287 12.19 9.28 19.17
N ASP A 288 12.83 8.65 20.17
CA ASP A 288 12.28 8.51 21.52
C ASP A 288 11.85 9.87 22.12
N LEU A 289 12.72 10.89 22.01
CA LEU A 289 12.41 12.23 22.51
C LEU A 289 11.29 12.94 21.74
N TYR A 290 11.05 12.58 20.47
CA TYR A 290 9.95 13.11 19.70
C TYR A 290 8.63 12.42 20.08
N ASP A 291 8.65 11.10 20.21
CA ASP A 291 7.49 10.28 20.56
C ASP A 291 6.98 10.56 21.99
N ASP A 292 7.89 10.88 22.90
CA ASP A 292 7.57 11.29 24.29
C ASP A 292 7.15 12.78 24.40
N ASP A 293 7.04 13.51 23.29
CA ASP A 293 6.78 14.97 23.22
C ASP A 293 7.83 15.84 23.97
N ASP A 294 8.97 15.25 24.36
CA ASP A 294 10.03 15.89 25.14
C ASP A 294 10.84 16.88 24.32
N CYS A 295 11.04 16.60 23.02
CA CYS A 295 11.82 17.47 22.16
C CYS A 295 11.42 17.41 20.68
N ILE A 296 11.08 18.59 20.16
CA ILE A 296 10.92 18.84 18.72
C ILE A 296 11.98 19.84 18.26
N ALA A 297 12.64 19.56 17.13
CA ALA A 297 13.59 20.49 16.51
C ALA A 297 12.86 21.75 16.04
N LYS A 298 13.52 22.91 16.19
CA LYS A 298 12.94 24.20 15.82
C LYS A 298 13.79 24.91 14.79
N GLY A 299 13.13 25.60 13.89
CA GLY A 299 13.76 26.42 12.87
C GLY A 299 13.18 27.83 12.82
N ILE A 300 13.93 28.80 12.29
CA ILE A 300 13.42 30.13 11.99
C ILE A 300 13.43 30.34 10.47
N VAL A 301 12.34 30.86 9.91
CA VAL A 301 12.29 31.22 8.49
C VAL A 301 13.17 32.44 8.22
N THR A 302 14.16 32.28 7.34
CA THR A 302 15.11 33.35 6.98
C THR A 302 14.93 33.88 5.56
N ALA A 303 14.31 33.11 4.67
CA ALA A 303 13.96 33.56 3.32
C ALA A 303 12.79 32.74 2.74
N LYS A 304 12.20 33.24 1.66
CA LYS A 304 11.07 32.62 0.94
C LYS A 304 11.35 32.61 -0.57
N ASN A 305 10.98 31.51 -1.24
CA ASN A 305 10.97 31.39 -2.70
C ASN A 305 9.55 31.01 -3.15
N GLU A 306 8.85 31.96 -3.76
CA GLU A 306 7.45 31.80 -4.16
C GLU A 306 7.29 30.91 -5.39
N LYS A 307 8.26 30.96 -6.31
CA LYS A 307 8.22 30.19 -7.56
C LYS A 307 8.18 28.69 -7.30
N ASP A 308 9.01 28.24 -6.36
CA ASP A 308 9.17 26.81 -6.05
C ASP A 308 8.41 26.40 -4.77
N PHE A 309 7.72 27.34 -4.11
CA PHE A 309 7.09 27.17 -2.80
C PHE A 309 8.07 26.61 -1.76
N LEU A 310 9.27 27.21 -1.66
CA LEU A 310 10.29 26.83 -0.68
C LEU A 310 10.47 27.90 0.38
N ILE A 311 10.84 27.47 1.57
CA ILE A 311 11.28 28.34 2.66
C ILE A 311 12.73 28.02 3.00
N LYS A 312 13.51 29.05 3.32
CA LYS A 312 14.84 28.88 3.87
C LYS A 312 14.73 28.89 5.38
N VAL A 313 15.21 27.85 6.04
CA VAL A 313 15.06 27.69 7.49
C VAL A 313 16.42 27.56 8.14
N LYS A 314 16.66 28.35 9.20
CA LYS A 314 17.80 28.22 10.10
C LYS A 314 17.43 27.33 11.28
N VAL A 315 18.14 26.22 11.48
CA VAL A 315 17.87 25.35 12.64
C VAL A 315 18.38 26.03 13.92
N ILE A 316 17.50 26.26 14.88
CA ILE A 316 17.80 26.94 16.15
C ILE A 316 17.66 26.04 17.39
N LYS A 317 16.96 24.91 17.28
CA LYS A 317 16.93 23.85 18.29
C LYS A 317 17.02 22.50 17.59
N SER A 318 17.83 21.59 18.13
CA SER A 318 17.92 20.21 17.68
C SER A 318 17.92 19.28 18.89
N CYS A 319 17.25 18.14 18.77
CA CYS A 319 17.15 17.12 19.82
C CYS A 319 18.35 16.15 19.82
N ASP A 320 19.17 16.23 18.77
CA ASP A 320 20.45 15.52 18.67
C ASP A 320 21.55 16.46 18.10
N PRO A 321 22.80 16.41 18.58
CA PRO A 321 23.91 17.19 18.04
C PRO A 321 24.19 16.97 16.54
N LYS A 322 23.79 15.82 15.98
CA LYS A 322 23.90 15.50 14.55
C LYS A 322 22.91 16.31 13.69
N GLY A 323 21.92 16.95 14.30
CA GLY A 323 20.95 17.81 13.61
C GLY A 323 19.66 17.09 13.24
N ILE A 324 19.13 17.41 12.06
CA ILE A 324 17.92 16.80 11.48
C ILE A 324 18.20 16.22 10.09
N ILE A 325 17.42 15.20 9.69
CA ILE A 325 17.37 14.71 8.31
C ILE A 325 16.32 15.53 7.57
N TYR A 326 16.73 16.30 6.57
CA TYR A 326 15.80 17.10 5.78
C TYR A 326 15.50 16.48 4.40
N TYR A 327 16.21 15.42 4.03
CA TYR A 327 15.97 14.69 2.80
C TYR A 327 16.50 13.27 2.93
N ASP A 328 15.67 12.32 2.51
CA ASP A 328 16.04 10.92 2.31
C ASP A 328 15.33 10.39 1.06
N ASN A 329 16.08 9.77 0.15
CA ASN A 329 15.55 9.20 -1.08
C ASN A 329 15.17 7.71 -0.99
N GLU A 330 15.15 7.12 0.21
CA GLU A 330 14.84 5.70 0.44
C GLU A 330 13.57 5.23 -0.28
N ASN A 331 12.50 6.03 -0.21
CA ASN A 331 11.19 5.71 -0.80
C ASN A 331 10.95 6.38 -2.17
N LEU A 332 11.97 6.99 -2.77
CA LEU A 332 11.83 7.58 -4.10
C LEU A 332 11.99 6.52 -5.18
N MET A 333 11.15 6.62 -6.21
CA MET A 333 11.29 5.89 -7.45
C MET A 333 11.66 6.89 -8.55
N ILE A 334 12.69 6.56 -9.33
CA ILE A 334 13.17 7.40 -10.42
C ILE A 334 12.77 6.73 -11.74
N PHE A 335 12.14 7.49 -12.64
CA PHE A 335 11.86 6.99 -13.97
C PHE A 335 13.15 6.89 -14.77
N ASN A 336 13.57 5.67 -15.10
CA ASN A 336 14.72 5.46 -15.97
C ASN A 336 14.30 5.65 -17.42
N GLN A 337 14.77 6.74 -18.03
CA GLN A 337 14.40 7.10 -19.41
C GLN A 337 14.79 6.04 -20.45
N LYS A 338 15.82 5.23 -20.18
CA LYS A 338 16.31 4.18 -21.09
C LYS A 338 15.45 2.92 -20.98
N THR A 339 15.18 2.46 -19.77
CA THR A 339 14.40 1.23 -19.54
C THR A 339 12.90 1.47 -19.54
N LYS A 340 12.46 2.73 -19.43
CA LYS A 340 11.04 3.15 -19.31
C LYS A 340 10.34 2.56 -18.08
N VAL A 341 11.10 2.22 -17.04
CA VAL A 341 10.61 1.64 -15.79
C VAL A 341 10.97 2.56 -14.63
N MET A 342 10.09 2.60 -13.63
CA MET A 342 10.38 3.22 -12.34
C MET A 342 11.35 2.33 -11.56
N GLU A 343 12.53 2.84 -11.21
CA GLU A 343 13.54 2.09 -10.46
C GLU A 343 13.96 2.83 -9.18
N LYS A 344 14.38 2.09 -8.15
CA LYS A 344 14.97 2.70 -6.95
C LYS A 344 16.30 3.40 -7.31
N PRO A 345 16.63 4.55 -6.69
CA PRO A 345 17.92 5.20 -6.85
C PRO A 345 19.06 4.23 -6.57
N LYS A 346 20.10 4.23 -7.42
CA LYS A 346 21.28 3.35 -7.25
C LYS A 346 22.01 3.52 -5.92
N LYS A 347 21.86 4.67 -5.27
CA LYS A 347 22.47 4.98 -3.97
C LYS A 347 21.48 5.76 -3.11
N ARG A 348 21.35 5.35 -1.84
CA ARG A 348 20.62 6.11 -0.82
C ARG A 348 21.40 7.39 -0.50
N LEU A 349 20.71 8.52 -0.56
CA LEU A 349 21.21 9.86 -0.26
C LEU A 349 20.40 10.41 0.90
N ILE A 350 21.08 10.59 2.03
CA ILE A 350 20.53 11.18 3.24
C ILE A 350 21.22 12.53 3.44
N LEU A 351 20.45 13.61 3.44
CA LEU A 351 20.97 14.95 3.70
C LEU A 351 20.57 15.41 5.10
N ARG A 352 21.58 15.91 5.83
CA ARG A 352 21.45 16.36 7.21
C ARG A 352 21.84 17.81 7.32
N ILE A 353 21.23 18.51 8.25
CA ILE A 353 21.56 19.90 8.57
C ILE A 353 21.76 20.05 10.07
N LYS A 354 22.88 20.67 10.45
CA LYS A 354 23.27 20.88 11.86
C LYS A 354 22.65 22.14 12.44
N LEU A 355 22.63 22.21 13.77
CA LEU A 355 22.26 23.39 14.53
C LEU A 355 23.01 24.64 14.03
N GLY A 356 22.29 25.75 13.89
CA GLY A 356 22.79 27.05 13.44
C GLY A 356 22.98 27.19 11.93
N LYS A 357 22.78 26.12 11.14
CA LYS A 357 22.89 26.16 9.67
C LYS A 357 21.53 26.40 9.00
N GLU A 358 21.60 26.87 7.76
CA GLU A 358 20.44 27.21 6.94
C GLU A 358 20.38 26.35 5.69
N TYR A 359 19.17 26.05 5.25
CA TYR A 359 18.93 25.32 4.00
C TYR A 359 17.55 25.64 3.45
N TRP A 360 17.35 25.38 2.15
CA TRP A 360 16.04 25.46 1.52
C TRP A 360 15.28 24.15 1.76
N SER A 361 14.08 24.25 2.33
CA SER A 361 13.20 23.12 2.65
C SER A 361 11.85 23.31 1.97
N SER A 362 11.13 22.20 1.79
CA SER A 362 9.69 22.28 1.59
C SER A 362 9.07 22.88 2.86
N TYR A 363 8.17 23.84 2.71
CA TYR A 363 7.43 24.38 3.85
C TYR A 363 6.59 23.31 4.55
N LEU A 364 6.25 22.21 3.85
CA LEU A 364 5.50 21.09 4.41
C LEU A 364 6.29 20.24 5.41
N ASP A 365 7.61 20.43 5.51
CA ASP A 365 8.46 19.73 6.49
C ASP A 365 8.39 20.40 7.87
N TRP A 366 7.68 21.52 7.96
CA TRP A 366 7.62 22.39 9.12
C TRP A 366 6.19 22.77 9.47
N ASP A 367 5.91 22.91 10.77
CA ASP A 367 4.64 23.42 11.30
C ASP A 367 4.86 24.78 11.96
N ASN A 368 3.88 25.68 11.80
CA ASN A 368 3.86 26.94 12.55
C ASN A 368 3.65 26.65 14.05
N LEU A 369 4.37 27.40 14.90
CA LEU A 369 4.22 27.35 16.36
C LEU A 369 2.92 28.01 16.85
#